data_AF-A0A9Q3BL46-F1
#
_entry.id   AF-A0A9Q3BL46-F1
#
_cell.length_a   1.000
_cell.length_b   1.000
_cell.length_c   1.000
_cell.angle_alpha   90.00
_cell.angle_beta   90.00
_cell.angle_gamma   90.00
#
_symmetry.space_group_name_H-M   'P 1'
#
loop_
_entity.id
_entity.type
_entity.pdbx_description
1 polymer ?
#
loop_
_entity_poly.entity_id
_entity_poly.type
_entity_poly.pdbx_seq_one_letter_code
_entity_poly.pdbx_strand_id
1 'polypeptide(L)'
;MPGYETGDWEQLKLDMKRSWGTVSPEERYKLSSITQLFTNIQQKGGIRNMTQYKRLIGEYESIINYLKRYQHIQGDINHNQEALACLSSSVQESIYKDMIKDKAMVQALDGGYIIPRLEILKLYIEQDLEVKCLVQQKEFSQPKSQEKKARFEEESLEEVLKQMKELTQKIQNPQPQEHQSKDTGKESVKQVLNQLKHLSEVVESPKKTQAHNNKYQKLTQNSQPFRPRYPLPPISSSYQPYVPAQIAPRQLLK
;
A
#
# COMPACT_ATOMS: atom_id res chain seq x y z
N MET A 1 19.60 29.86 -37.77
CA MET A 1 18.22 30.14 -38.23
C MET A 1 18.23 31.57 -38.73
N PRO A 2 17.74 31.86 -39.94
CA PRO A 2 18.00 33.16 -40.58
C PRO A 2 17.50 34.35 -39.75
N GLY A 3 16.37 34.24 -39.04
CA GLY A 3 15.89 35.30 -38.13
C GLY A 3 16.78 35.56 -36.89
N TYR A 4 17.54 34.56 -36.43
CA TYR A 4 18.47 34.72 -35.30
C TYR A 4 19.72 35.52 -35.70
N GLU A 5 20.20 35.31 -36.93
CA GLU A 5 21.41 35.94 -37.46
C GLU A 5 21.15 37.38 -37.90
N THR A 6 19.94 37.69 -38.36
CA THR A 6 19.51 39.04 -38.78
C THR A 6 18.94 39.89 -37.65
N GLY A 7 18.69 39.31 -36.47
CA GLY A 7 18.07 40.01 -35.34
C GLY A 7 16.59 40.36 -35.54
N ASP A 8 15.95 39.80 -36.58
CA ASP A 8 14.53 40.00 -36.85
C ASP A 8 13.69 39.01 -36.04
N TRP A 9 13.00 39.53 -35.03
CA TRP A 9 12.21 38.74 -34.09
C TRP A 9 11.00 38.06 -34.75
N GLU A 10 10.39 38.68 -35.77
CA GLU A 10 9.23 38.11 -36.46
C GLU A 10 9.66 36.94 -37.35
N GLN A 11 10.78 37.10 -38.06
CA GLN A 11 11.37 36.03 -38.85
C GLN A 11 11.84 34.87 -37.98
N LEU A 12 12.48 35.16 -36.84
CA LEU A 12 12.88 34.14 -35.88
C LEU A 12 11.68 33.36 -35.35
N LYS A 13 10.59 34.05 -34.98
CA LYS A 13 9.35 33.40 -34.50
C LYS A 13 8.72 32.50 -35.57
N LEU A 14 8.73 32.90 -36.83
CA LEU A 14 8.26 32.07 -37.95
C LEU A 14 9.16 30.87 -38.18
N ASP A 15 10.47 31.07 -38.17
CA ASP A 15 11.47 30.01 -38.29
C ASP A 15 11.32 28.98 -37.15
N MET A 16 11.10 29.45 -35.91
CA MET A 16 10.87 28.60 -34.74
C MET A 16 9.56 27.81 -34.86
N LYS A 17 8.46 28.46 -35.26
CA LYS A 17 7.20 27.76 -35.56
C LYS A 17 7.36 26.75 -36.69
N ARG A 18 8.22 27.01 -37.67
CA ARG A 18 8.48 26.08 -38.78
C ARG A 18 9.35 24.89 -38.35
N SER A 19 10.40 25.13 -37.56
CA SER A 19 11.33 24.09 -37.13
C SER A 19 10.77 23.18 -36.04
N TRP A 20 10.00 23.75 -35.12
CA TRP A 20 9.37 23.00 -34.02
C TRP A 20 7.97 22.53 -34.39
N GLY A 21 7.50 22.89 -35.57
CA GLY A 21 6.11 22.75 -35.99
C GLY A 21 5.23 23.78 -35.27
N THR A 22 4.16 24.21 -35.95
CA THR A 22 2.95 24.50 -35.19
C THR A 22 2.65 23.22 -34.45
N VAL A 23 2.72 23.26 -33.12
CA VAL A 23 1.89 22.38 -32.33
C VAL A 23 0.48 22.80 -32.71
N SER A 24 -0.03 22.29 -33.83
CA SER A 24 -1.45 22.12 -33.99
C SER A 24 -1.88 21.55 -32.64
N PRO A 25 -2.91 22.09 -31.99
CA PRO A 25 -3.57 21.36 -30.94
C PRO A 25 -4.18 20.11 -31.60
N GLU A 26 -3.35 19.20 -32.11
CA GLU A 26 -3.72 17.82 -32.24
C GLU A 26 -4.30 17.47 -30.87
N GLU A 27 -5.53 16.97 -30.90
CA GLU A 27 -6.32 16.65 -29.74
C GLU A 27 -5.51 15.68 -28.87
N ARG A 28 -4.70 16.24 -27.95
CA ARG A 28 -3.79 15.48 -27.08
C ARG A 28 -4.57 14.39 -26.39
N TYR A 29 -5.80 14.72 -26.02
CA TYR A 29 -6.79 13.78 -25.54
C TYR A 29 -8.10 13.95 -26.28
N LYS A 30 -8.76 12.83 -26.53
CA LYS A 30 -10.12 12.73 -27.06
C LYS A 30 -11.05 12.21 -25.97
N LEU A 31 -12.35 12.27 -26.19
CA LEU A 31 -13.35 11.64 -25.31
C LEU A 31 -13.05 10.15 -25.09
N SER A 32 -12.61 9.44 -26.13
CA SER A 32 -12.21 8.04 -26.06
C SER A 32 -10.97 7.79 -25.20
N SER A 33 -10.14 8.80 -24.94
CA SER A 33 -8.93 8.66 -24.12
C SER A 33 -9.27 8.30 -22.67
N ILE A 34 -10.42 8.72 -22.14
CA ILE A 34 -10.88 8.33 -20.80
C ILE A 34 -11.19 6.83 -20.76
N THR A 35 -11.96 6.34 -21.74
CA THR A 35 -12.29 4.90 -21.84
C THR A 35 -11.04 4.06 -22.09
N GLN A 36 -10.10 4.55 -22.90
CA GLN A 36 -8.81 3.90 -23.13
C GLN A 36 -7.96 3.81 -21.87
N LEU A 37 -7.94 4.87 -21.04
CA LEU A 37 -7.23 4.87 -19.76
C LEU A 37 -7.75 3.75 -18.86
N PHE A 38 -9.07 3.67 -18.70
CA PHE A 38 -9.70 2.66 -17.86
C PHE A 38 -9.49 1.24 -18.38
N THR A 39 -9.75 1.00 -19.67
CA THR A 39 -9.57 -0.32 -20.28
C THR A 39 -8.12 -0.81 -20.24
N ASN A 40 -7.13 0.08 -20.43
CA ASN A 40 -5.72 -0.26 -20.33
C ASN A 40 -5.34 -0.76 -18.92
N ILE A 41 -5.89 -0.14 -17.88
CA ILE A 41 -5.61 -0.53 -16.50
C ILE A 41 -6.32 -1.83 -16.15
N GLN A 42 -7.54 -2.02 -16.63
CA GLN A 42 -8.26 -3.27 -16.47
C GLN A 42 -7.50 -4.44 -17.12
N GLN A 43 -6.97 -4.24 -18.33
CA GLN A 43 -6.13 -5.22 -19.04
C GLN A 43 -4.84 -5.55 -18.29
N LYS A 44 -4.26 -4.59 -17.56
CA LYS A 44 -3.06 -4.78 -16.73
C LYS A 44 -3.33 -5.52 -15.41
N GLY A 45 -4.57 -5.95 -15.16
CA GLY A 45 -4.94 -6.70 -13.95
C GLY A 45 -5.51 -5.86 -12.81
N GLY A 46 -5.89 -4.62 -13.11
CA GLY A 46 -6.56 -3.69 -12.21
C GLY A 46 -5.66 -3.08 -11.12
N ILE A 47 -6.20 -2.07 -10.44
CA ILE A 47 -5.46 -1.34 -9.40
C ILE A 47 -5.46 -2.14 -8.10
N ARG A 48 -4.26 -2.33 -7.53
CA ARG A 48 -4.04 -3.02 -6.24
C ARG A 48 -3.35 -2.14 -5.21
N ASN A 49 -2.55 -1.18 -5.67
CA ASN A 49 -1.67 -0.39 -4.82
C ASN A 49 -2.01 1.10 -4.87
N MET A 50 -1.75 1.80 -3.77
CA MET A 50 -1.95 3.26 -3.67
C MET A 50 -1.16 4.03 -4.74
N THR A 51 0.08 3.65 -5.04
CA THR A 51 0.90 4.33 -6.06
C THR A 51 0.30 4.22 -7.47
N GLN A 52 -0.30 3.09 -7.80
CA GLN A 52 -0.99 2.89 -9.09
C GLN A 52 -2.24 3.75 -9.16
N TYR A 53 -3.00 3.82 -8.06
CA TYR A 53 -4.19 4.66 -7.95
C TYR A 53 -3.88 6.15 -8.13
N LYS A 54 -2.86 6.68 -7.43
CA LYS A 54 -2.44 8.08 -7.57
C LYS A 54 -2.02 8.43 -9.01
N ARG A 55 -1.37 7.49 -9.71
CA ARG A 55 -1.04 7.67 -11.13
C ARG A 55 -2.28 7.74 -12.01
N LEU A 56 -3.23 6.82 -11.84
CA LEU A 56 -4.52 6.85 -12.54
C LEU A 56 -5.19 8.21 -12.35
N ILE A 57 -5.32 8.66 -11.10
CA ILE A 57 -6.03 9.92 -10.80
C ILE A 57 -5.33 11.11 -11.44
N GLY A 58 -3.99 11.18 -11.39
CA GLY A 58 -3.24 12.24 -12.06
C GLY A 58 -3.42 12.23 -13.58
N GLU A 59 -3.41 11.06 -14.22
CA GLU A 59 -3.65 10.94 -15.66
C GLU A 59 -5.11 11.30 -16.03
N TYR A 60 -6.08 10.79 -15.26
CA TYR A 60 -7.49 11.09 -15.44
C TYR A 60 -7.79 12.58 -15.29
N GLU A 61 -7.27 13.23 -14.26
CA GLU A 61 -7.46 14.67 -14.03
C GLU A 61 -6.77 15.51 -15.11
N SER A 62 -5.59 15.10 -15.57
CA SER A 62 -4.92 15.73 -16.72
C SER A 62 -5.80 15.68 -17.98
N ILE A 63 -6.41 14.54 -18.27
CA ILE A 63 -7.32 14.35 -19.41
C ILE A 63 -8.56 15.22 -19.25
N ILE A 64 -9.24 15.16 -18.09
CA ILE A 64 -10.46 15.95 -17.84
C ILE A 64 -10.17 17.45 -17.93
N ASN A 65 -9.08 17.92 -17.32
CA ASN A 65 -8.70 19.33 -17.37
C ASN A 65 -8.41 19.81 -18.79
N TYR A 66 -7.78 18.98 -19.62
CA TYR A 66 -7.59 19.26 -21.03
C TYR A 66 -8.94 19.36 -21.77
N LEU A 67 -9.79 18.35 -21.63
CA LEU A 67 -11.08 18.30 -22.32
C LEU A 67 -12.01 19.45 -21.91
N LYS A 68 -11.99 19.85 -20.62
CA LYS A 68 -12.71 21.04 -20.11
C LYS A 68 -12.14 22.33 -20.70
N ARG A 69 -10.80 22.49 -20.74
CA ARG A 69 -10.13 23.70 -21.27
C ARG A 69 -10.46 23.96 -22.75
N TYR A 70 -10.48 22.90 -23.54
CA TYR A 70 -10.78 22.97 -24.98
C TYR A 70 -12.28 22.78 -25.29
N GLN A 71 -13.15 22.79 -24.27
CA GLN A 71 -14.61 22.67 -24.40
C GLN A 71 -15.09 21.42 -25.15
N HIS A 72 -14.30 20.35 -25.16
CA HIS A 72 -14.71 19.04 -25.67
C HIS A 72 -15.78 18.39 -24.77
N ILE A 73 -15.84 18.81 -23.51
CA ILE A 73 -16.85 18.41 -22.52
C ILE A 73 -17.47 19.66 -21.93
N GLN A 74 -18.80 19.68 -21.80
CA GLN A 74 -19.53 20.69 -21.07
C GLN A 74 -20.13 20.03 -19.82
N GLY A 75 -19.64 20.42 -18.65
CA GLY A 75 -20.10 19.90 -17.34
C GLY A 75 -19.31 18.72 -16.79
N ASP A 76 -19.90 18.03 -15.82
CA ASP A 76 -19.30 16.90 -15.12
C ASP A 76 -19.82 15.58 -15.70
N ILE A 77 -18.92 14.84 -16.35
CA ILE A 77 -19.23 13.49 -16.84
C ILE A 77 -18.99 12.50 -15.70
N ASN A 78 -19.98 11.63 -15.47
CA ASN A 78 -19.90 10.57 -14.49
C ASN A 78 -19.14 9.38 -15.10
N HIS A 79 -17.97 9.08 -14.54
CA HIS A 79 -17.15 7.91 -14.87
C HIS A 79 -16.99 6.98 -13.66
N ASN A 80 -17.98 6.97 -12.77
CA ASN A 80 -17.96 6.24 -11.50
C ASN A 80 -17.98 4.72 -11.70
N GLN A 81 -18.73 4.23 -12.69
CA GLN A 81 -18.78 2.80 -13.01
C GLN A 81 -17.44 2.31 -13.58
N GLU A 82 -16.85 3.04 -14.52
CA GLU A 82 -15.58 2.70 -15.14
C GLU A 82 -14.42 2.80 -14.14
N ALA A 83 -14.45 3.82 -13.26
CA ALA A 83 -13.47 3.96 -12.19
C ALA A 83 -13.51 2.77 -11.23
N LEU A 84 -14.70 2.29 -10.83
CA LEU A 84 -14.85 1.07 -10.03
C LEU A 84 -14.36 -0.15 -10.80
N ALA A 85 -14.75 -0.32 -12.05
CA ALA A 85 -14.39 -1.46 -12.89
C ALA A 85 -12.87 -1.63 -13.09
N CYS A 86 -12.10 -0.55 -12.97
CA CYS A 86 -10.64 -0.58 -13.09
C CYS A 86 -9.90 -1.11 -11.86
N LEU A 87 -10.58 -1.17 -10.72
CA LEU A 87 -10.02 -1.70 -9.49
C LEU A 87 -9.91 -3.23 -9.58
N SER A 88 -8.99 -3.82 -8.83
CA SER A 88 -8.96 -5.28 -8.68
C SER A 88 -10.19 -5.79 -7.93
N SER A 89 -10.65 -7.02 -8.22
CA SER A 89 -11.86 -7.60 -7.58
C SER A 89 -11.80 -7.58 -6.05
N SER A 90 -10.64 -7.90 -5.46
CA SER A 90 -10.43 -7.84 -4.00
C SER A 90 -10.60 -6.42 -3.43
N VAL A 91 -10.23 -5.39 -4.17
CA VAL A 91 -10.42 -3.98 -3.78
C VAL A 91 -11.88 -3.58 -3.97
N GLN A 92 -12.49 -3.95 -5.09
CA GLN A 92 -13.91 -3.70 -5.36
C GLN A 92 -14.81 -4.26 -4.26
N GLU A 93 -14.63 -5.53 -3.88
CA GLU A 93 -15.44 -6.17 -2.84
C GLU A 93 -15.34 -5.46 -1.49
N SER A 94 -14.14 -5.00 -1.12
CA SER A 94 -13.91 -4.28 0.13
C SER A 94 -14.65 -2.95 0.12
N ILE A 95 -14.49 -2.18 -0.95
CA ILE A 95 -15.15 -0.89 -1.14
C ILE A 95 -16.67 -1.07 -1.19
N TYR A 96 -17.21 -2.07 -1.88
CA TYR A 96 -18.65 -2.34 -1.90
C TYR A 96 -19.19 -2.64 -0.50
N LYS A 97 -18.48 -3.44 0.30
CA LYS A 97 -18.86 -3.71 1.69
C LYS A 97 -18.91 -2.43 2.49
N ASP A 98 -17.92 -1.56 2.35
CA ASP A 98 -17.85 -0.31 3.12
C ASP A 98 -18.90 0.70 2.67
N MET A 99 -19.13 0.84 1.36
CA MET A 99 -20.20 1.70 0.83
C MET A 99 -21.60 1.24 1.23
N ILE A 100 -21.84 -0.08 1.33
CA ILE A 100 -23.11 -0.62 1.80
C ILE A 100 -23.30 -0.38 3.30
N LYS A 101 -22.25 -0.59 4.12
CA LYS A 101 -22.27 -0.33 5.56
C LYS A 101 -22.63 1.13 5.86
N ASP A 102 -22.01 2.06 5.11
CA ASP A 102 -22.22 3.49 5.28
C ASP A 102 -23.51 4.01 4.62
N LYS A 103 -24.27 3.14 3.95
CA LYS A 103 -25.46 3.49 3.15
C LYS A 103 -25.17 4.56 2.09
N ALA A 104 -23.95 4.59 1.57
CA ALA A 104 -23.53 5.51 0.51
C ALA A 104 -24.14 5.14 -0.85
N MET A 105 -24.46 3.86 -1.07
CA MET A 105 -25.18 3.40 -2.25
C MET A 105 -26.69 3.47 -2.02
N VAL A 106 -27.39 4.15 -2.93
CA VAL A 106 -28.85 4.23 -2.88
C VAL A 106 -29.43 2.97 -3.53
N GLN A 107 -30.29 2.27 -2.80
CA GLN A 107 -31.02 1.14 -3.36
C GLN A 107 -32.12 1.67 -4.27
N ALA A 108 -32.10 1.25 -5.54
CA ALA A 108 -33.14 1.53 -6.51
C ALA A 108 -34.39 0.68 -6.23
N LEU A 109 -35.52 1.09 -6.78
CA LEU A 109 -36.79 0.36 -6.68
C LEU A 109 -36.67 -1.08 -7.21
N ASP A 110 -35.83 -1.29 -8.21
CA ASP A 110 -35.55 -2.58 -8.84
C ASP A 110 -34.66 -3.52 -7.98
N GLY A 111 -34.30 -3.09 -6.76
CA GLY A 111 -33.43 -3.82 -5.85
C GLY A 111 -31.93 -3.71 -6.17
N GLY A 112 -31.57 -3.05 -7.28
CA GLY A 112 -30.18 -2.73 -7.62
C GLY A 112 -29.61 -1.58 -6.77
N TYR A 113 -28.28 -1.42 -6.78
CA TYR A 113 -27.60 -0.33 -6.06
C TYR A 113 -27.05 0.71 -7.04
N ILE A 114 -27.37 1.97 -6.80
CA ILE A 114 -26.85 3.11 -7.54
C ILE A 114 -25.49 3.47 -6.96
N ILE A 115 -24.47 3.48 -7.81
CA ILE A 115 -23.10 3.85 -7.44
C ILE A 115 -23.05 5.37 -7.17
N PRO A 116 -22.41 5.81 -6.07
CA PRO A 116 -22.30 7.23 -5.74
C PRO A 116 -21.45 8.01 -6.75
N ARG A 117 -21.42 9.34 -6.60
CA ARG A 117 -20.59 10.22 -7.42
C ARG A 117 -19.11 9.89 -7.28
N LEU A 118 -18.34 10.21 -8.33
CA LEU A 118 -16.90 9.91 -8.39
C LEU A 118 -16.12 10.52 -7.22
N GLU A 119 -16.49 11.72 -6.75
CA GLU A 119 -15.84 12.39 -5.61
C GLU A 119 -15.92 11.56 -4.33
N ILE A 120 -17.11 11.05 -4.01
CA ILE A 120 -17.36 10.20 -2.84
C ILE A 120 -16.61 8.87 -3.03
N LEU A 121 -16.67 8.31 -4.24
CA LEU A 121 -16.00 7.07 -4.58
C LEU A 121 -14.47 7.15 -4.41
N LYS A 122 -13.84 8.29 -4.75
CA LYS A 122 -12.40 8.51 -4.56
C LYS A 122 -12.01 8.33 -3.08
N LEU A 123 -12.79 8.90 -2.16
CA LEU A 123 -12.54 8.80 -0.72
C LEU A 123 -12.52 7.35 -0.23
N TYR A 124 -13.52 6.55 -0.65
CA TYR A 124 -13.58 5.12 -0.29
C TYR A 124 -12.42 4.33 -0.85
N ILE A 125 -12.02 4.59 -2.11
CA ILE A 125 -10.87 3.91 -2.72
C ILE A 125 -9.58 4.27 -1.97
N GLU A 126 -9.38 5.54 -1.64
CA GLU A 126 -8.19 5.98 -0.91
C GLU A 126 -8.11 5.31 0.46
N GLN A 127 -9.21 5.29 1.21
CA GLN A 127 -9.28 4.64 2.53
C GLN A 127 -8.99 3.13 2.45
N ASP A 128 -9.61 2.39 1.52
CA ASP A 128 -9.35 0.94 1.38
C ASP A 128 -7.88 0.66 1.03
N LEU A 129 -7.31 1.44 0.10
CA LEU A 129 -5.92 1.28 -0.31
C LEU A 129 -4.93 1.67 0.80
N GLU A 130 -5.24 2.67 1.62
CA GLU A 130 -4.46 3.02 2.81
C GLU A 130 -4.48 1.89 3.83
N VAL A 131 -5.66 1.37 4.17
CA VAL A 131 -5.81 0.24 5.08
C VAL A 131 -5.03 -0.98 4.58
N LYS A 132 -5.15 -1.31 3.29
CA LYS A 132 -4.38 -2.41 2.68
C LYS A 132 -2.88 -2.19 2.74
N CYS A 133 -2.41 -0.95 2.53
CA CYS A 133 -1.00 -0.62 2.65
C CYS A 133 -0.49 -0.81 4.09
N LEU A 134 -1.25 -0.37 5.09
CA LEU A 134 -0.91 -0.51 6.51
C LEU A 134 -0.91 -1.97 6.97
N VAL A 135 -1.88 -2.77 6.53
CA VAL A 135 -1.93 -4.21 6.83
C VAL A 135 -0.68 -4.90 6.28
N GLN A 136 -0.33 -4.65 5.02
CA GLN A 136 0.89 -5.21 4.42
C GLN A 136 2.16 -4.84 5.21
N GLN A 137 2.28 -3.59 5.69
CA GLN A 137 3.43 -3.18 6.50
C GLN A 137 3.50 -3.90 7.85
N LYS A 138 2.37 -4.17 8.49
CA LYS A 138 2.31 -4.93 9.75
C LYS A 138 2.72 -6.38 9.56
N GLU A 139 2.26 -7.02 8.49
CA GLU A 139 2.65 -8.40 8.14
C GLU A 139 4.16 -8.55 7.89
N PHE A 140 4.81 -7.51 7.35
CA PHE A 140 6.28 -7.49 7.19
C PHE A 140 7.03 -7.22 8.50
N SER A 141 6.38 -6.59 9.48
CA SER A 141 7.00 -6.21 10.76
C SER A 141 6.82 -7.29 11.84
N GLN A 142 5.89 -8.22 11.67
CA GLN A 142 5.82 -9.39 12.52
C GLN A 142 6.91 -10.39 12.11
N PRO A 143 7.82 -10.80 13.00
CA PRO A 143 8.65 -11.94 12.71
C PRO A 143 7.70 -13.12 12.48
N LYS A 144 7.78 -13.75 11.29
CA LYS A 144 7.16 -15.05 11.04
C LYS A 144 7.73 -16.04 12.04
N SER A 145 7.16 -16.10 13.22
CA SER A 145 7.41 -17.14 14.22
C SER A 145 6.80 -18.42 13.68
N GLN A 146 7.54 -19.05 12.78
CA GLN A 146 7.66 -20.48 12.57
C GLN A 146 6.43 -21.32 12.98
N GLU A 147 5.36 -21.29 12.18
CA GLU A 147 4.38 -22.39 12.17
C GLU A 147 5.00 -23.73 11.72
N LYS A 148 6.28 -23.74 11.32
CA LYS A 148 7.06 -24.96 11.10
C LYS A 148 7.62 -25.61 12.37
N LYS A 149 7.44 -25.03 13.57
CA LYS A 149 7.89 -25.69 14.81
C LYS A 149 6.89 -26.68 15.41
N ALA A 150 5.60 -26.55 15.10
CA ALA A 150 4.58 -27.47 15.64
C ALA A 150 4.76 -28.92 15.16
N ARG A 151 5.20 -29.12 13.91
CA ARG A 151 5.33 -30.47 13.34
C ARG A 151 6.57 -31.24 13.82
N PHE A 152 7.62 -30.55 14.27
CA PHE A 152 8.84 -31.20 14.76
C PHE A 152 8.74 -31.57 16.24
N GLU A 153 7.94 -30.83 17.01
CA GLU A 153 7.71 -31.13 18.43
C GLU A 153 6.66 -32.25 18.63
N GLU A 154 5.61 -32.33 17.82
CA GLU A 154 4.62 -33.42 17.90
C GLU A 154 5.22 -34.81 17.65
N GLU A 155 6.11 -34.95 16.66
CA GLU A 155 6.79 -36.23 16.37
C GLU A 155 7.65 -36.69 17.57
N SER A 156 8.33 -35.74 18.25
CA SER A 156 9.12 -36.04 19.45
C SER A 156 8.27 -36.38 20.67
N LEU A 157 7.10 -35.74 20.82
CA LEU A 157 6.19 -36.02 21.93
C LEU A 157 5.51 -37.39 21.77
N GLU A 158 5.21 -37.80 20.54
CA GLU A 158 4.67 -39.13 20.23
C GLU A 158 5.70 -40.24 20.48
N GLU A 159 6.97 -40.03 20.13
CA GLU A 159 8.05 -40.97 20.44
C GLU A 159 8.28 -41.12 21.95
N VAL A 160 8.27 -40.01 22.70
CA VAL A 160 8.38 -40.03 24.17
C VAL A 160 7.17 -40.72 24.81
N LEU A 161 5.95 -40.50 24.32
CA LEU A 161 4.73 -41.19 24.78
C LEU A 161 4.79 -42.70 24.51
N LYS A 162 5.37 -43.11 23.38
CA LYS A 162 5.52 -44.52 23.03
C LYS A 162 6.55 -45.20 23.93
N GLN A 163 7.68 -44.54 24.20
CA GLN A 163 8.70 -45.03 25.14
C GLN A 163 8.16 -45.15 26.56
N MET A 164 7.40 -44.15 27.04
CA MET A 164 6.76 -44.19 28.37
C MET A 164 5.77 -45.36 28.50
N LYS A 165 4.96 -45.63 27.47
CA LYS A 165 4.03 -46.77 27.46
C LYS A 165 4.75 -48.11 27.49
N GLU A 166 5.84 -48.25 26.72
CA GLU A 166 6.62 -49.49 26.68
C GLU A 166 7.31 -49.78 28.03
N LEU A 167 7.85 -48.75 28.69
CA LEU A 167 8.43 -48.89 30.03
C LEU A 167 7.37 -49.24 31.08
N THR A 168 6.18 -48.63 31.01
CA THR A 168 5.07 -48.95 31.91
C THR A 168 4.62 -50.41 31.74
N GLN A 169 4.63 -50.92 30.50
CA GLN A 169 4.25 -52.31 30.21
C GLN A 169 5.29 -53.33 30.71
N LYS A 170 6.58 -52.97 30.69
CA LYS A 170 7.67 -53.80 31.27
C LYS A 170 7.62 -53.85 32.80
N ILE A 171 7.06 -52.84 33.46
CA ILE A 171 6.88 -52.83 34.91
C ILE A 171 5.65 -53.67 35.33
N GLN A 172 4.61 -53.73 34.49
CA GLN A 172 3.36 -54.43 34.80
C GLN A 172 3.44 -55.97 34.57
N ASN A 173 4.43 -56.48 33.82
CA ASN A 173 4.61 -57.90 33.55
C ASN A 173 6.07 -58.35 33.78
N PRO A 174 6.42 -58.89 34.95
CA PRO A 174 7.74 -59.51 35.15
C PRO A 174 7.73 -60.94 34.57
N GLN A 175 8.42 -61.14 33.44
CA GLN A 175 8.80 -62.49 33.00
C GLN A 175 9.98 -62.99 33.87
N PRO A 176 9.95 -64.23 34.39
CA PRO A 176 11.00 -64.72 35.27
C PRO A 176 12.17 -65.29 34.45
N GLN A 177 13.37 -64.75 34.66
CA GLN A 177 14.60 -65.48 34.40
C GLN A 177 15.46 -65.46 35.67
N GLU A 178 15.71 -66.65 36.20
CA GLU A 178 16.49 -66.92 37.38
C GLU A 178 18.00 -66.87 37.10
N HIS A 179 18.69 -66.22 38.05
CA HIS A 179 20.12 -66.28 38.42
C HIS A 179 21.14 -65.72 37.40
N GLN A 180 21.98 -64.74 37.74
CA GLN A 180 22.86 -64.71 38.91
C GLN A 180 23.12 -63.27 39.44
N SER A 181 22.99 -63.13 40.76
CA SER A 181 23.95 -62.46 41.67
C SER A 181 24.38 -61.00 41.43
N LYS A 182 23.99 -60.17 42.43
CA LYS A 182 24.73 -59.08 43.11
C LYS A 182 24.44 -57.62 42.70
N ASP A 183 23.86 -56.91 43.68
CA ASP A 183 24.07 -55.48 44.04
C ASP A 183 24.23 -54.45 42.91
N THR A 184 23.19 -54.22 42.10
CA THR A 184 23.17 -53.10 41.13
C THR A 184 21.87 -52.28 41.14
N GLY A 185 20.92 -52.59 42.04
CA GLY A 185 19.60 -51.96 42.06
C GLY A 185 19.57 -50.51 42.59
N LYS A 186 20.51 -50.12 43.46
CA LYS A 186 20.55 -48.75 44.02
C LYS A 186 21.38 -47.77 43.18
N GLU A 187 22.31 -48.26 42.37
CA GLU A 187 23.11 -47.43 41.46
C GLU A 187 22.30 -47.04 40.23
N SER A 188 21.54 -47.96 39.63
CA SER A 188 20.69 -47.66 38.47
C SER A 188 19.65 -46.57 38.79
N VAL A 189 19.01 -46.60 39.96
CA VAL A 189 18.01 -45.60 40.33
C VAL A 189 18.64 -44.22 40.56
N LYS A 190 19.83 -44.13 41.16
CA LYS A 190 20.56 -42.85 41.32
C LYS A 190 21.06 -42.30 39.98
N GLN A 191 21.44 -43.18 39.06
CA GLN A 191 21.91 -42.82 37.73
C GLN A 191 20.75 -42.26 36.88
N VAL A 192 19.57 -42.86 36.97
CA VAL A 192 18.34 -42.35 36.34
C VAL A 192 17.88 -41.03 36.99
N LEU A 193 17.98 -40.89 38.32
CA LEU A 193 17.59 -39.66 39.02
C LEU A 193 18.51 -38.48 38.69
N ASN A 194 19.81 -38.76 38.50
CA ASN A 194 20.76 -37.78 38.01
C ASN A 194 20.42 -37.40 36.56
N GLN A 195 20.17 -38.38 35.67
CA GLN A 195 19.77 -38.13 34.27
C GLN A 195 18.57 -37.18 34.15
N LEU A 196 17.59 -37.31 35.04
CA LEU A 196 16.42 -36.43 35.10
C LEU A 196 16.73 -35.00 35.58
N LYS A 197 17.72 -34.81 36.48
CA LYS A 197 18.13 -33.47 36.95
C LYS A 197 18.86 -32.66 35.89
N HIS A 198 19.68 -33.29 35.04
CA HIS A 198 20.37 -32.57 33.95
C HIS A 198 19.38 -32.05 32.90
N LEU A 199 18.28 -32.79 32.67
CA LEU A 199 17.25 -32.43 31.71
C LEU A 199 16.38 -31.27 32.21
N SER A 200 16.20 -31.09 33.52
CA SER A 200 15.48 -29.91 34.06
C SER A 200 16.32 -28.63 34.02
N GLU A 201 17.64 -28.71 34.19
CA GLU A 201 18.53 -27.52 34.13
C GLU A 201 18.64 -26.91 32.71
N VAL A 202 18.42 -27.70 31.66
CA VAL A 202 18.44 -27.22 30.26
C VAL A 202 17.22 -26.34 29.94
N VAL A 203 16.13 -26.44 30.71
CA VAL A 203 14.87 -25.70 30.47
C VAL A 203 14.87 -24.30 31.13
N GLU A 204 15.78 -23.99 32.06
CA GLU A 204 15.69 -22.79 32.91
C GLU A 204 16.71 -21.66 32.66
N SER A 205 17.39 -21.61 31.50
CA SER A 205 18.32 -20.51 31.20
C SER A 205 17.81 -19.51 30.15
N PRO A 206 17.40 -18.27 30.53
CA PRO A 206 17.36 -17.15 29.61
C PRO A 206 18.41 -16.09 30.00
N LYS A 207 19.59 -16.12 29.38
CA LYS A 207 20.50 -14.96 29.35
C LYS A 207 21.19 -14.84 28.00
N LYS A 208 20.70 -13.92 27.16
CA LYS A 208 21.46 -12.89 26.40
C LYS A 208 20.63 -12.33 25.23
N THR A 209 19.99 -11.18 25.45
CA THR A 209 19.60 -10.25 24.37
C THR A 209 19.42 -8.83 24.94
N GLN A 210 20.51 -8.25 25.43
CA GLN A 210 20.64 -6.80 25.63
C GLN A 210 21.96 -6.33 24.99
N ALA A 211 22.01 -6.30 23.66
CA ALA A 211 23.14 -5.72 22.94
C ALA A 211 22.76 -5.08 21.59
N HIS A 212 21.47 -4.93 21.26
CA HIS A 212 21.05 -4.43 19.94
C HIS A 212 20.16 -3.19 19.90
N ASN A 213 20.02 -2.48 21.03
CA ASN A 213 19.24 -1.22 21.05
C ASN A 213 20.05 0.08 20.96
N ASN A 214 21.39 0.02 20.88
CA ASN A 214 22.22 1.24 20.84
C ASN A 214 22.57 1.75 19.43
N LYS A 215 22.11 1.10 18.35
CA LYS A 215 22.41 1.53 16.98
C LYS A 215 21.44 2.59 16.44
N TYR A 216 20.20 2.65 16.96
CA TYR A 216 19.17 3.58 16.47
C TYR A 216 19.09 4.91 17.22
N GLN A 217 19.82 5.07 18.34
CA GLN A 217 19.84 6.34 19.08
C GLN A 217 20.98 7.30 18.67
N LYS A 218 21.94 6.87 17.85
CA LYS A 218 23.07 7.71 17.41
C LYS A 218 22.86 8.47 16.10
N LEU A 219 21.73 8.29 15.40
CA LEU A 219 21.45 8.99 14.13
C LEU A 219 20.69 10.32 14.28
N THR A 220 20.25 10.70 15.48
CA THR A 220 19.45 11.92 15.69
C THR A 220 20.26 13.14 16.14
N GLN A 221 21.58 13.00 16.37
CA GLN A 221 22.40 14.11 16.88
C GLN A 221 23.29 14.81 15.84
N ASN A 222 23.29 14.38 14.56
CA ASN A 222 24.16 14.95 13.52
C ASN A 222 23.44 15.44 12.25
N SER A 223 22.14 15.74 12.32
CA SER A 223 21.45 16.41 11.21
C SER A 223 21.72 17.91 11.24
N GLN A 224 22.62 18.37 10.35
CA GLN A 224 22.75 19.78 10.01
C GLN A 224 21.44 20.28 9.38
N PRO A 225 20.92 21.47 9.74
CA PRO A 225 19.74 22.02 9.10
C PRO A 225 20.02 22.32 7.62
N PHE A 226 19.06 21.98 6.76
CA PHE A 226 19.15 22.19 5.32
C PHE A 226 19.25 23.69 5.00
N ARG A 227 20.43 24.15 4.56
CA ARG A 227 20.60 25.50 4.01
C ARG A 227 20.26 25.49 2.52
N PRO A 228 19.30 26.30 2.04
CA PRO A 228 19.07 26.45 0.61
C PRO A 228 20.33 27.04 -0.08
N ARG A 229 20.70 26.48 -1.23
CA ARG A 229 21.92 26.87 -1.98
C ARG A 229 21.84 28.23 -2.68
N TYR A 230 20.72 28.95 -2.59
CA TYR A 230 20.55 30.26 -3.22
C TYR A 230 19.77 31.21 -2.30
N PRO A 231 20.15 32.50 -2.22
CA PRO A 231 19.39 33.50 -1.50
C PRO A 231 18.01 33.67 -2.18
N LEU A 232 16.95 33.69 -1.37
CA LEU A 232 15.61 34.02 -1.85
C LEU A 232 15.61 35.46 -2.40
N PRO A 233 14.95 35.72 -3.55
CA PRO A 233 14.84 37.07 -4.06
C PRO A 233 14.06 37.96 -3.07
N PRO A 234 14.39 39.26 -2.96
CA PRO A 234 13.67 40.17 -2.10
C PRO A 234 12.20 40.26 -2.54
N ILE A 235 11.30 40.18 -1.56
CA ILE A 235 9.87 40.34 -1.76
C ILE A 235 9.64 41.79 -2.21
N SER A 236 9.38 41.99 -3.51
CA SER A 236 8.95 43.28 -4.04
C SER A 236 7.58 43.61 -3.45
N SER A 237 7.55 44.54 -2.50
CA SER A 237 6.36 45.15 -1.96
C SER A 237 5.72 46.08 -3.00
N SER A 238 5.02 45.49 -3.96
CA SER A 238 4.16 46.22 -4.91
C SER A 238 2.89 45.43 -5.19
N TYR A 239 2.17 45.06 -4.12
CA TYR A 239 0.75 44.74 -4.22
C TYR A 239 -0.03 46.05 -4.44
N GLN A 240 -0.36 46.35 -5.69
CA GLN A 240 -1.45 47.28 -5.99
C GLN A 240 -2.76 46.48 -5.96
N PRO A 241 -3.74 46.82 -5.10
CA PRO A 241 -5.03 46.15 -5.12
C PRO A 241 -5.76 46.45 -6.43
N TYR A 242 -6.24 45.40 -7.08
CA TYR A 242 -7.07 45.46 -8.28
C TYR A 242 -8.38 46.18 -7.96
N VAL A 243 -8.62 47.33 -8.60
CA VAL A 243 -9.90 48.05 -8.54
C VAL A 243 -10.76 47.56 -9.72
N PRO A 244 -11.87 46.85 -9.48
CA PRO A 244 -12.75 46.41 -10.56
C PRO A 244 -13.43 47.63 -11.22
N ALA A 245 -13.41 47.66 -12.55
CA ALA A 245 -14.02 48.71 -13.36
C ALA A 245 -15.53 48.81 -13.09
N GLN A 246 -16.02 50.04 -12.87
CA GLN A 246 -17.45 50.31 -12.72
C GLN A 246 -18.19 49.97 -14.01
N ILE A 247 -19.19 49.09 -13.88
CA ILE A 247 -20.09 48.70 -14.96
C ILE A 247 -21.05 49.87 -15.24
N ALA A 248 -20.98 50.43 -16.45
CA ALA A 248 -21.91 51.45 -16.89
C ALA A 248 -23.35 50.87 -17.01
N PRO A 249 -24.40 51.64 -16.64
CA PRO A 249 -25.77 51.17 -16.71
C PRO A 249 -26.23 51.00 -18.16
N ARG A 250 -26.75 49.81 -18.48
CA ARG A 250 -27.44 49.48 -19.73
C ARG A 250 -28.59 50.47 -19.96
N GLN A 251 -28.51 51.24 -21.04
CA GLN A 251 -29.65 51.96 -21.61
C GLN A 251 -30.70 50.92 -22.06
N LEU A 252 -31.88 50.96 -21.44
CA LEU A 252 -33.05 50.21 -21.88
C LEU A 252 -33.63 50.93 -23.11
N LEU A 253 -33.52 50.31 -24.28
CA LEU A 253 -34.25 50.73 -25.47
C LEU A 253 -35.74 50.43 -25.28
N LYS A 254 -36.56 51.49 -25.38
CA LYS A 254 -38.00 51.43 -25.59
C LYS A 254 -38.30 51.28 -27.08
#